data_AF-A0A9D2JEJ8-F1
#
_entry.id   AF-A0A9D2JEJ8-F1
#
_cell.length_a   1.000
_cell.length_b   1.000
_cell.length_c   1.000
_cell.angle_alpha   90.00
_cell.angle_beta   90.00
_cell.angle_gamma   90.00
#
_symmetry.space_group_name_H-M   'P 1'
#
loop_
_entity.id
_entity.type
_entity.pdbx_description
1 polymer ?
#
loop_
_entity_poly.entity_id
_entity_poly.type
_entity_poly.pdbx_seq_one_letter_code
_entity_poly.pdbx_strand_id
1 'polypeptide(L)'
;MLNGHDQTPCGVLFSLLKTHGGISHRELADLMLSERPLPNGRTPRDLARDRSWLSRNVVHAPVGTLQQRYFCDYGSSAARVMSRLRSRRGRAMSAEDIVAVLMGEPGRAMDVALERCHEDAKLYRNALGRLAGGEGLTPGERAESALVLFVTTGCTADVRSSVAYAMDYVRTTLGRRAGTPTVGTVAPADERACASRPGLKTRLGLIRVEGGYVAGDPHWLSDSPEGVTIGSLAMGEKDITDVGPGVSGRHAIVRRDERGVWLVEDLGSKNGTALVSGATHESARLEAGSPAALRPGDELVLAGATTFVAIEGVAQ
;
A
#
# COMPACT_ATOMS: atom_id res chain seq x y z
N MET A 1 3.78 -30.17 -6.91
CA MET A 1 4.58 -28.93 -7.07
C MET A 1 3.86 -28.11 -8.13
N LEU A 2 3.23 -27.00 -7.76
CA LEU A 2 2.62 -26.07 -8.72
C LEU A 2 3.73 -25.11 -9.14
N ASN A 3 4.12 -25.13 -10.42
CA ASN A 3 5.14 -24.23 -10.97
C ASN A 3 4.73 -22.78 -10.73
N GLY A 4 5.56 -22.04 -9.98
CA GLY A 4 5.30 -20.67 -9.52
C GLY A 4 5.46 -19.57 -10.58
N HIS A 5 5.22 -19.86 -11.86
CA HIS A 5 5.53 -18.91 -12.92
C HIS A 5 4.38 -17.94 -13.27
N ASP A 6 3.11 -18.18 -12.93
CA ASP A 6 1.98 -17.28 -13.28
C ASP A 6 0.90 -17.16 -12.18
N GLN A 7 1.28 -16.91 -10.92
CA GLN A 7 0.28 -16.70 -9.87
C GLN A 7 -0.26 -15.26 -9.89
N THR A 8 -1.57 -15.12 -10.13
CA THR A 8 -2.30 -13.85 -9.97
C THR A 8 -2.60 -13.60 -8.49
N PRO A 9 -2.91 -12.35 -8.08
CA PRO A 9 -3.29 -12.04 -6.70
C PRO A 9 -4.41 -12.95 -6.16
N CYS A 10 -5.41 -13.29 -6.99
CA CYS A 10 -6.47 -14.23 -6.62
C CYS A 10 -5.92 -15.65 -6.41
N GLY A 11 -5.02 -16.10 -7.30
CA GLY A 11 -4.34 -17.37 -7.17
C GLY A 11 -3.52 -17.49 -5.87
N VAL A 12 -2.84 -16.42 -5.49
CA VAL A 12 -2.10 -16.34 -4.21
C VAL A 12 -3.05 -16.43 -3.02
N LEU A 13 -4.13 -15.66 -3.02
CA LEU A 13 -5.17 -15.70 -1.99
C LEU A 13 -5.67 -17.14 -1.74
N PHE A 14 -6.06 -17.83 -2.81
CA PHE A 14 -6.53 -19.22 -2.73
C PHE A 14 -5.45 -20.20 -2.27
N SER A 15 -4.23 -20.05 -2.78
CA SER A 15 -3.11 -20.94 -2.48
C SER A 15 -2.63 -20.79 -1.03
N LEU A 16 -2.56 -19.55 -0.53
CA LEU A 16 -2.13 -19.24 0.84
C LEU A 16 -3.17 -19.75 1.85
N LEU A 17 -4.46 -19.46 1.64
CA LEU A 17 -5.52 -19.92 2.54
C LEU A 17 -5.70 -21.45 2.50
N LYS A 18 -5.38 -22.09 1.38
CA LYS A 18 -5.30 -23.55 1.31
C LYS A 18 -4.12 -24.11 2.10
N THR A 19 -2.93 -23.57 1.89
CA THR A 19 -1.68 -24.12 2.43
C THR A 19 -1.55 -23.87 3.92
N HIS A 20 -1.81 -22.63 4.34
CA HIS A 20 -1.64 -22.19 5.74
C HIS A 20 -2.96 -22.24 6.51
N GLY A 21 -4.08 -21.87 5.86
CA GLY A 21 -5.41 -21.88 6.50
C GLY A 21 -6.10 -23.25 6.49
N GLY A 22 -5.70 -24.16 5.61
CA GLY A 22 -6.36 -25.45 5.42
C GLY A 22 -7.78 -25.34 4.86
N ILE A 23 -8.09 -24.25 4.15
CA ILE A 23 -9.39 -24.02 3.49
C ILE A 23 -9.26 -24.51 2.04
N SER A 24 -10.07 -25.47 1.63
CA SER A 24 -10.01 -25.95 0.23
C SER A 24 -10.43 -24.84 -0.75
N HIS A 25 -10.00 -24.89 -2.02
CA HIS A 25 -10.43 -23.89 -3.01
C HIS A 25 -11.96 -23.86 -3.15
N ARG A 26 -12.61 -25.03 -3.08
CA ARG A 26 -14.07 -25.15 -3.16
C ARG A 26 -14.76 -24.48 -1.97
N GLU A 27 -14.24 -24.71 -0.77
CA GLU A 27 -14.76 -24.12 0.46
C GLU A 27 -14.52 -22.61 0.49
N LEU A 28 -13.34 -22.14 0.08
CA LEU A 28 -13.06 -20.72 -0.02
C LEU A 28 -13.99 -20.03 -1.03
N ALA A 29 -14.29 -20.68 -2.15
CA ALA A 29 -15.27 -20.20 -3.11
C ALA A 29 -16.68 -20.09 -2.49
N ASP A 30 -17.11 -21.01 -1.63
CA ASP A 30 -18.39 -20.91 -0.91
C ASP A 30 -18.41 -19.73 0.08
N LEU A 31 -17.27 -19.39 0.68
CA LEU A 31 -17.19 -18.26 1.62
C LEU A 31 -17.25 -16.90 0.88
N MET A 32 -16.65 -16.83 -0.30
CA MET A 32 -16.34 -15.57 -0.98
C MET A 32 -17.18 -15.28 -2.23
N LEU A 33 -17.69 -16.28 -2.94
CA LEU A 33 -18.42 -16.06 -4.18
C LEU A 33 -19.89 -15.71 -3.95
N SER A 34 -20.35 -14.78 -4.77
CA SER A 34 -21.69 -14.21 -4.77
C SER A 34 -22.75 -15.24 -5.13
N GLU A 35 -23.92 -15.08 -4.51
CA GLU A 35 -25.16 -15.79 -4.87
C GLU A 35 -26.05 -14.96 -5.81
N ARG A 36 -25.57 -13.80 -6.27
CA ARG A 36 -26.29 -12.98 -7.26
C ARG A 36 -26.18 -13.63 -8.65
N PRO A 37 -27.29 -13.80 -9.40
CA PRO A 37 -27.24 -14.38 -10.74
C PRO A 37 -26.41 -13.51 -11.71
N LEU A 38 -25.61 -14.17 -12.54
CA LEU A 38 -24.99 -13.56 -13.71
C LEU A 38 -25.99 -13.52 -14.88
N PRO A 39 -25.67 -12.83 -16.01
CA PRO A 39 -26.56 -12.78 -17.18
C PRO A 39 -26.96 -14.15 -17.76
N ASN A 40 -26.18 -15.20 -17.47
CA ASN A 40 -26.49 -16.59 -17.85
C ASN A 40 -27.45 -17.31 -16.88
N GLY A 41 -28.02 -16.60 -15.90
CA GLY A 41 -28.95 -17.15 -14.90
C GLY A 41 -28.31 -17.98 -13.79
N ARG A 42 -26.99 -18.24 -13.83
CA ARG A 42 -26.26 -19.01 -12.81
C ARG A 42 -25.52 -18.08 -11.86
N THR A 43 -25.37 -18.50 -10.61
CA THR A 43 -24.56 -17.76 -9.64
C THR A 43 -23.08 -18.14 -9.77
N PRO A 44 -22.13 -17.23 -9.47
CA PRO A 44 -20.72 -17.56 -9.36
C PRO A 44 -20.43 -18.74 -8.44
N ARG A 45 -21.18 -18.83 -7.32
CA ARG A 45 -21.10 -19.96 -6.37
C ARG A 45 -21.50 -21.30 -7.00
N ASP A 46 -22.56 -21.33 -7.81
CA ASP A 46 -22.99 -22.54 -8.51
C ASP A 46 -22.02 -22.95 -9.62
N LEU A 47 -21.42 -21.98 -10.30
CA LEU A 47 -20.40 -22.22 -11.31
C LEU A 47 -19.13 -22.80 -10.68
N ALA A 48 -18.78 -22.37 -9.47
CA ALA A 48 -17.62 -22.87 -8.73
C ALA A 48 -17.70 -24.34 -8.28
N ARG A 49 -18.86 -25.00 -8.43
CA ARG A 49 -18.99 -26.46 -8.29
C ARG A 49 -18.20 -27.19 -9.39
N ASP A 50 -18.06 -26.59 -10.56
CA ASP A 50 -17.16 -27.07 -11.60
C ASP A 50 -15.72 -26.63 -11.27
N ARG A 51 -14.87 -27.62 -10.99
CA ARG A 51 -13.46 -27.39 -10.65
C ARG A 51 -12.69 -26.72 -11.77
N SER A 52 -12.97 -27.06 -13.03
CA SER A 52 -12.31 -26.48 -14.19
C SER A 52 -12.72 -25.02 -14.34
N TRP A 53 -14.00 -24.72 -14.14
CA TRP A 53 -14.49 -23.35 -14.14
C TRP A 53 -13.85 -22.52 -13.03
N LEU A 54 -13.86 -23.01 -11.78
CA LEU A 54 -13.27 -22.32 -10.63
C LEU A 54 -11.78 -22.05 -10.83
N SER A 55 -11.06 -23.06 -11.34
CA SER A 55 -9.63 -22.96 -11.61
C SER A 55 -9.35 -21.88 -12.66
N ARG A 56 -10.05 -21.91 -13.80
CA ARG A 56 -9.74 -21.03 -14.94
C ARG A 56 -10.29 -19.61 -14.81
N ASN A 57 -11.47 -19.43 -14.21
CA ASN A 57 -12.19 -18.16 -14.20
C ASN A 57 -12.09 -17.39 -12.89
N VAL A 58 -11.51 -18.00 -11.85
CA VAL A 58 -11.30 -17.34 -10.55
C VAL A 58 -9.85 -17.47 -10.12
N VAL A 59 -9.39 -18.69 -9.84
CA VAL A 59 -8.07 -18.91 -9.21
C VAL A 59 -6.92 -18.51 -10.13
N HIS A 60 -7.00 -18.85 -11.41
CA HIS A 60 -5.99 -18.55 -12.43
C HIS A 60 -6.54 -17.61 -13.51
N ALA A 61 -7.56 -16.82 -13.17
CA ALA A 61 -8.10 -15.82 -14.08
C ALA A 61 -6.99 -14.80 -14.42
N PRO A 62 -6.72 -14.50 -15.70
CA PRO A 62 -5.79 -13.45 -16.08
C PRO A 62 -6.16 -12.10 -15.44
N VAL A 63 -5.15 -11.27 -15.17
CA VAL A 63 -5.31 -9.92 -14.62
C VAL A 63 -6.25 -9.11 -15.52
N GLY A 64 -7.21 -8.40 -14.92
CA GLY A 64 -8.23 -7.63 -15.65
C GLY A 64 -9.43 -8.42 -16.18
N THR A 65 -9.39 -9.77 -16.17
CA THR A 65 -10.54 -10.59 -16.61
C THR A 65 -11.47 -10.98 -15.46
N LEU A 66 -10.96 -10.97 -14.23
CA LEU A 66 -11.70 -11.33 -13.04
C LEU A 66 -12.74 -10.27 -12.70
N GLN A 67 -14.01 -10.66 -12.65
CA GLN A 67 -15.10 -9.72 -12.48
C GLN A 67 -15.43 -9.55 -10.99
N GLN A 68 -15.41 -8.30 -10.51
CA GLN A 68 -15.70 -8.00 -9.10
C GLN A 68 -17.07 -8.54 -8.64
N ARG A 69 -18.08 -8.57 -9.53
CA ARG A 69 -19.41 -9.14 -9.26
C ARG A 69 -19.42 -10.64 -8.93
N TYR A 70 -18.32 -11.35 -9.16
CA TYR A 70 -18.18 -12.75 -8.75
C TYR A 70 -18.11 -12.91 -7.25
N PHE A 71 -17.66 -11.88 -6.53
CA PHE A 71 -17.44 -11.93 -5.11
C PHE A 71 -18.61 -11.29 -4.33
N CYS A 72 -18.81 -11.78 -3.11
CA CYS A 72 -19.53 -11.06 -2.09
C CYS A 72 -18.77 -9.81 -1.66
N ASP A 73 -19.38 -9.01 -0.79
CA ASP A 73 -18.68 -7.94 -0.07
C ASP A 73 -17.38 -8.48 0.58
N TYR A 74 -16.27 -7.75 0.42
CA TYR A 74 -14.95 -8.23 0.80
C TYR A 74 -14.78 -8.27 2.32
N GLY A 75 -15.31 -7.28 3.04
CA GLY A 75 -15.35 -7.25 4.51
C GLY A 75 -16.07 -8.47 5.08
N SER A 76 -17.28 -8.73 4.57
CA SER A 76 -18.07 -9.90 4.95
C SER A 76 -17.37 -11.22 4.59
N SER A 77 -16.71 -11.28 3.43
CA SER A 77 -15.94 -12.45 2.99
C SER A 77 -14.74 -12.70 3.91
N ALA A 78 -14.00 -11.66 4.28
CA ALA A 78 -12.87 -11.73 5.19
C ALA A 78 -13.31 -12.19 6.59
N ALA A 79 -14.42 -11.65 7.13
CA ALA A 79 -14.97 -12.07 8.41
C ALA A 79 -15.36 -13.56 8.42
N ARG A 80 -15.96 -14.06 7.34
CA ARG A 80 -16.29 -15.49 7.17
C ARG A 80 -15.04 -16.36 7.10
N VAL A 81 -14.03 -15.93 6.34
CA VAL A 81 -12.72 -16.61 6.28
C VAL A 81 -12.07 -16.65 7.66
N MET A 82 -12.04 -15.52 8.38
CA MET A 82 -11.50 -15.43 9.73
C MET A 82 -12.20 -16.40 10.69
N SER A 83 -13.53 -16.39 10.71
CA SER A 83 -14.34 -17.31 11.52
C SER A 83 -13.99 -18.77 11.21
N ARG A 84 -13.80 -19.10 9.92
CA ARG A 84 -13.43 -20.45 9.50
C ARG A 84 -12.01 -20.86 9.90
N LEU A 85 -11.05 -19.92 9.88
CA LEU A 85 -9.68 -20.16 10.34
C LEU A 85 -9.63 -20.41 11.86
N ARG A 86 -10.44 -19.67 12.63
CA ARG A 86 -10.51 -19.77 14.10
C ARG A 86 -11.32 -20.96 14.61
N SER A 87 -12.28 -21.47 13.84
CA SER A 87 -13.13 -22.60 14.23
C SER A 87 -12.61 -23.98 13.77
N ARG A 88 -11.43 -24.02 13.16
CA ARG A 88 -10.86 -25.24 12.59
C ARG A 88 -10.50 -26.27 13.69
N ARG A 89 -11.11 -27.45 13.62
CA ARG A 89 -10.85 -28.55 14.57
C ARG A 89 -9.38 -29.00 14.52
N GLY A 90 -8.71 -28.98 15.66
CA GLY A 90 -7.33 -29.45 15.84
C GLY A 90 -6.22 -28.56 15.25
N ARG A 91 -6.57 -27.44 14.62
CA ARG A 91 -5.60 -26.47 14.05
C ARG A 91 -6.22 -25.08 13.89
N ALA A 92 -6.95 -24.64 14.91
CA ALA A 92 -7.49 -23.29 14.96
C ALA A 92 -6.34 -22.29 14.96
N MET A 93 -6.44 -21.25 14.12
CA MET A 93 -5.45 -20.18 14.11
C MET A 93 -5.84 -19.10 15.10
N SER A 94 -4.88 -18.62 15.90
CA SER A 94 -5.04 -17.39 16.67
C SER A 94 -5.06 -16.17 15.74
N ALA A 95 -5.44 -15.00 16.27
CA ALA A 95 -5.39 -13.77 15.50
C ALA A 95 -3.93 -13.42 15.13
N GLU A 96 -3.01 -13.68 16.05
CA GLU A 96 -1.57 -13.52 15.90
C GLU A 96 -1.02 -14.45 14.82
N ASP A 97 -1.44 -15.72 14.77
CA ASP A 97 -1.01 -16.66 13.71
C ASP A 97 -1.46 -16.17 12.32
N ILE A 98 -2.68 -15.64 12.21
CA ILE A 98 -3.20 -15.11 10.95
C ILE A 98 -2.34 -13.94 10.49
N VAL A 99 -2.09 -12.97 11.37
CA VAL A 99 -1.22 -11.82 11.06
C VAL A 99 0.19 -12.28 10.71
N ALA A 100 0.76 -13.23 11.45
CA ALA A 100 2.10 -13.75 11.20
C ALA A 100 2.24 -14.40 9.82
N VAL A 101 1.23 -15.15 9.37
CA VAL A 101 1.22 -15.72 8.01
C VAL A 101 1.17 -14.64 6.93
N LEU A 102 0.32 -13.62 7.11
CA LEU A 102 0.18 -12.54 6.13
C LEU A 102 1.41 -11.61 6.09
N MET A 103 2.01 -11.33 7.24
CA MET A 103 3.20 -10.47 7.36
C MET A 103 4.50 -11.21 7.04
N GLY A 104 4.52 -12.52 7.23
CA GLY A 104 5.70 -13.36 7.05
C GLY A 104 6.00 -13.71 5.60
N GLU A 105 6.94 -14.65 5.43
CA GLU A 105 7.38 -15.17 4.14
C GLU A 105 6.23 -15.69 3.27
N PRO A 106 5.24 -16.45 3.79
CA PRO A 106 4.12 -16.92 2.97
C PRO A 106 3.32 -15.80 2.30
N GLY A 107 3.14 -14.67 2.99
CA GLY A 107 2.45 -13.51 2.45
C GLY A 107 3.21 -12.78 1.35
N ARG A 108 4.54 -12.97 1.22
CA ARG A 108 5.38 -12.31 0.20
C ARG A 108 5.02 -12.74 -1.22
N ALA A 109 4.37 -13.89 -1.37
CA ALA A 109 3.82 -14.30 -2.67
C ALA A 109 2.82 -13.27 -3.23
N MET A 110 2.11 -12.52 -2.38
CA MET A 110 1.21 -11.45 -2.83
C MET A 110 1.98 -10.28 -3.42
N ASP A 111 3.08 -9.86 -2.78
CA ASP A 111 3.96 -8.78 -3.25
C ASP A 111 4.43 -9.07 -4.68
N VAL A 112 4.96 -10.28 -4.91
CA VAL A 112 5.44 -10.73 -6.22
C VAL A 112 4.32 -10.76 -7.26
N ALA A 113 3.11 -11.20 -6.86
CA ALA A 113 1.96 -11.20 -7.77
C ALA A 113 1.51 -9.79 -8.15
N LEU A 114 1.59 -8.84 -7.23
CA LEU A 114 1.24 -7.43 -7.46
C LEU A 114 2.26 -6.74 -8.38
N GLU A 115 3.55 -6.94 -8.15
CA GLU A 115 4.61 -6.38 -9.00
C GLU A 115 4.45 -6.82 -10.47
N ARG A 116 4.06 -8.07 -10.69
CA ARG A 116 3.75 -8.61 -12.03
C ARG A 116 2.49 -8.02 -12.66
N CYS A 117 1.56 -7.56 -11.84
CA CYS A 117 0.39 -6.81 -12.29
C CYS A 117 0.69 -5.31 -12.50
N HIS A 118 1.94 -4.88 -12.31
CA HIS A 118 2.34 -3.46 -12.27
C HIS A 118 1.64 -2.65 -11.18
N GLU A 119 1.28 -3.32 -10.09
CA GLU A 119 0.68 -2.68 -8.91
C GLU A 119 1.74 -2.32 -7.86
N ASP A 120 1.40 -1.34 -7.00
CA ASP A 120 2.31 -0.86 -5.95
C ASP A 120 2.35 -1.82 -4.75
N ALA A 121 3.22 -2.83 -4.82
CA ALA A 121 3.43 -3.79 -3.74
C ALA A 121 3.95 -3.13 -2.44
N LYS A 122 4.64 -1.98 -2.53
CA LYS A 122 5.15 -1.26 -1.36
C LYS A 122 4.01 -0.58 -0.61
N LEU A 123 3.08 0.08 -1.31
CA LEU A 123 1.84 0.61 -0.74
C LEU A 123 1.02 -0.49 -0.06
N TYR A 124 0.87 -1.64 -0.72
CA TYR A 124 0.20 -2.81 -0.14
C TYR A 124 0.85 -3.24 1.18
N ARG A 125 2.17 -3.40 1.21
CA ARG A 125 2.90 -3.83 2.42
C ARG A 125 2.87 -2.81 3.54
N ASN A 126 3.00 -1.54 3.21
CA ASN A 126 2.89 -0.46 4.18
C ASN A 126 1.49 -0.43 4.82
N ALA A 127 0.44 -0.57 4.01
CA ALA A 127 -0.92 -0.65 4.50
C ALA A 127 -1.15 -1.88 5.37
N LEU A 128 -0.66 -3.05 4.94
CA LEU A 128 -0.79 -4.29 5.70
C LEU A 128 -0.08 -4.21 7.05
N GLY A 129 1.13 -3.66 7.10
CA GLY A 129 1.88 -3.44 8.34
C GLY A 129 1.13 -2.53 9.32
N ARG A 130 0.47 -1.47 8.81
CA ARG A 130 -0.36 -0.57 9.62
C ARG A 130 -1.59 -1.24 10.18
N LEU A 131 -2.30 -2.02 9.37
CA LEU A 131 -3.52 -2.71 9.81
C LEU A 131 -3.18 -3.82 10.81
N ALA A 132 -2.07 -4.53 10.58
CA ALA A 132 -1.57 -5.57 11.48
C ALA A 132 -1.04 -5.00 12.82
N GLY A 133 -0.49 -3.78 12.82
CA GLY A 133 0.08 -3.10 13.99
C GLY A 133 -0.80 -2.00 14.60
N GLY A 134 -2.04 -1.83 14.13
CA GLY A 134 -2.88 -0.67 14.47
C GLY A 134 -3.08 -0.47 15.97
N GLU A 135 -2.64 0.68 16.48
CA GLU A 135 -2.88 1.11 17.86
C GLU A 135 -4.39 1.27 18.12
N GLY A 136 -4.86 0.79 19.27
CA GLY A 136 -6.27 0.88 19.68
C GLY A 136 -7.19 -0.23 19.13
N LEU A 137 -6.70 -1.12 18.26
CA LEU A 137 -7.44 -2.31 17.81
C LEU A 137 -7.08 -3.53 18.66
N THR A 138 -8.06 -4.39 18.96
CA THR A 138 -7.83 -5.71 19.55
C THR A 138 -7.06 -6.62 18.58
N PRO A 139 -6.37 -7.67 19.05
CA PRO A 139 -5.68 -8.59 18.14
C PRO A 139 -6.60 -9.19 17.06
N GLY A 140 -7.85 -9.50 17.42
CA GLY A 140 -8.87 -9.95 16.48
C GLY A 140 -9.17 -8.91 15.39
N GLU A 141 -9.40 -7.66 15.77
CA GLU A 141 -9.66 -6.57 14.82
C GLU A 141 -8.48 -6.28 13.90
N ARG A 142 -7.23 -6.40 14.40
CA ARG A 142 -6.03 -6.29 13.55
C ARG A 142 -5.94 -7.41 12.53
N ALA A 143 -6.21 -8.66 12.95
CA ALA A 143 -6.25 -9.80 12.05
C ALA A 143 -7.38 -9.70 11.02
N GLU A 144 -8.55 -9.22 11.42
CA GLU A 144 -9.67 -8.97 10.51
C GLU A 144 -9.32 -7.89 9.49
N SER A 145 -8.78 -6.75 9.95
CA SER A 145 -8.35 -5.64 9.08
C SER A 145 -7.30 -6.09 8.06
N ALA A 146 -6.30 -6.86 8.49
CA ALA A 146 -5.28 -7.42 7.62
C ALA A 146 -5.87 -8.42 6.60
N LEU A 147 -6.82 -9.26 7.02
CA LEU A 147 -7.55 -10.17 6.13
C LEU A 147 -8.42 -9.43 5.12
N VAL A 148 -9.07 -8.32 5.51
CA VAL A 148 -9.86 -7.50 4.58
C VAL A 148 -8.99 -6.94 3.48
N LEU A 149 -7.83 -6.38 3.81
CA LEU A 149 -6.88 -5.91 2.79
C LEU A 149 -6.43 -7.07 1.90
N PHE A 150 -5.99 -8.19 2.49
CA PHE A 150 -5.53 -9.36 1.74
C PHE A 150 -6.59 -9.93 0.78
N VAL A 151 -7.83 -10.08 1.25
CA VAL A 151 -8.97 -10.56 0.46
C VAL A 151 -9.32 -9.59 -0.65
N THR A 152 -9.41 -8.29 -0.34
CA THR A 152 -9.75 -7.27 -1.35
C THR A 152 -8.69 -7.21 -2.44
N THR A 153 -7.41 -7.22 -2.06
CA THR A 153 -6.28 -7.24 -3.00
C THR A 153 -6.27 -8.50 -3.86
N GLY A 154 -6.52 -9.68 -3.26
CA GLY A 154 -6.63 -10.92 -4.03
C GLY A 154 -7.78 -10.93 -5.03
N CYS A 155 -8.93 -10.33 -4.68
CA CYS A 155 -10.10 -10.30 -5.56
C CYS A 155 -10.03 -9.25 -6.67
N THR A 156 -9.41 -8.10 -6.39
CA THR A 156 -9.42 -6.95 -7.30
C THR A 156 -8.15 -6.82 -8.12
N ALA A 157 -7.01 -7.28 -7.60
CA ALA A 157 -5.69 -6.98 -8.14
C ALA A 157 -5.44 -5.45 -8.33
N ASP A 158 -6.07 -4.61 -7.51
CA ASP A 158 -5.90 -3.14 -7.49
C ASP A 158 -5.54 -2.73 -6.06
N VAL A 159 -4.29 -2.33 -5.84
CA VAL A 159 -3.77 -2.02 -4.50
C VAL A 159 -4.42 -0.77 -3.95
N ARG A 160 -4.57 0.28 -4.76
CA ARG A 160 -5.07 1.57 -4.30
C ARG A 160 -6.52 1.47 -3.83
N SER A 161 -7.36 0.86 -4.65
CA SER A 161 -8.76 0.60 -4.30
C SER A 161 -8.87 -0.34 -3.11
N SER A 162 -8.00 -1.35 -3.01
CA SER A 162 -7.98 -2.27 -1.86
C SER A 162 -7.59 -1.59 -0.55
N VAL A 163 -6.57 -0.75 -0.56
CA VAL A 163 -6.13 0.02 0.60
C VAL A 163 -7.21 1.01 1.01
N ALA A 164 -7.80 1.74 0.06
CA ALA A 164 -8.91 2.65 0.34
C ALA A 164 -10.10 1.92 0.97
N TYR A 165 -10.51 0.78 0.40
CA TYR A 165 -11.58 -0.05 0.93
C TYR A 165 -11.28 -0.56 2.35
N ALA A 166 -10.07 -1.10 2.58
CA ALA A 166 -9.70 -1.63 3.89
C ALA A 166 -9.66 -0.52 4.96
N MET A 167 -9.11 0.65 4.64
CA MET A 167 -9.09 1.79 5.56
C MET A 167 -10.50 2.31 5.88
N ASP A 168 -11.38 2.38 4.86
CA ASP A 168 -12.78 2.74 5.07
C ASP A 168 -13.53 1.70 5.91
N TYR A 169 -13.30 0.41 5.64
CA TYR A 169 -13.86 -0.68 6.42
C TYR A 169 -13.46 -0.59 7.89
N VAL A 170 -12.17 -0.40 8.18
CA VAL A 170 -11.70 -0.21 9.56
C VAL A 170 -12.35 1.00 10.18
N ARG A 171 -12.39 2.15 9.50
CA ARG A 171 -13.00 3.38 10.03
C ARG A 171 -14.49 3.22 10.35
N THR A 172 -15.25 2.58 9.47
CA THR A 172 -16.72 2.51 9.55
C THR A 172 -17.22 1.34 10.40
N THR A 173 -16.53 0.20 10.34
CA THR A 173 -16.97 -1.07 10.93
C THR A 173 -16.27 -1.35 12.26
N LEU A 174 -14.96 -1.10 12.34
CA LEU A 174 -14.16 -1.36 13.55
C LEU A 174 -13.96 -0.09 14.40
N GLY A 175 -13.94 1.08 13.76
CA GLY A 175 -13.74 2.39 14.37
C GLY A 175 -14.93 2.90 15.19
N ARG A 176 -16.11 2.25 15.11
CA ARG A 176 -17.25 2.57 16.00
C ARG A 176 -17.03 2.18 17.47
N ARG A 177 -15.88 1.60 17.82
CA ARG A 177 -15.49 1.28 19.21
C ARG A 177 -14.25 2.05 19.74
N ALA A 178 -13.63 2.90 18.95
CA ALA A 178 -12.48 3.70 19.38
C ALA A 178 -12.70 5.18 19.00
N GLY A 179 -12.53 6.07 19.98
CA GLY A 179 -12.92 7.47 19.93
C GLY A 179 -12.37 8.31 18.77
N THR A 180 -13.11 9.36 18.48
CA THR A 180 -12.88 10.38 17.43
C THR A 180 -11.51 11.04 17.55
N PRO A 181 -10.72 11.15 16.46
CA PRO A 181 -9.59 12.06 16.41
C PRO A 181 -9.99 13.45 15.88
N THR A 182 -9.45 14.48 16.52
CA THR A 182 -9.58 15.91 16.20
C THR A 182 -8.62 16.30 15.07
N VAL A 183 -9.06 17.16 14.15
CA VAL A 183 -8.26 17.74 13.04
C VAL A 183 -7.95 19.20 13.36
N GLY A 184 -6.71 19.65 13.11
CA GLY A 184 -6.31 21.06 13.13
C GLY A 184 -5.88 21.54 11.73
N THR A 185 -6.32 22.73 11.35
CA THR A 185 -5.90 23.57 10.20
C THR A 185 -4.71 24.49 10.62
N VAL A 186 -3.89 25.13 9.78
CA VAL A 186 -4.11 26.30 8.87
C VAL A 186 -2.82 26.56 8.02
N ALA A 187 -2.95 27.32 6.91
CA ALA A 187 -1.94 27.81 5.94
C ALA A 187 -1.23 29.16 6.35
N PRO A 188 -0.60 29.98 5.45
CA PRO A 188 0.75 29.88 4.82
C PRO A 188 1.63 31.18 4.98
N ALA A 189 2.89 31.25 4.46
CA ALA A 189 3.54 32.44 3.82
C ALA A 189 5.06 32.29 3.44
N ASP A 190 5.41 32.66 2.19
CA ASP A 190 6.55 33.43 1.57
C ASP A 190 8.00 33.39 2.12
N GLU A 191 9.13 33.65 1.40
CA GLU A 191 9.65 33.66 0.01
C GLU A 191 11.03 34.42 0.08
N ARG A 192 12.10 33.97 -0.61
CA ARG A 192 13.13 34.84 -1.27
C ARG A 192 14.07 34.05 -2.19
N ALA A 193 14.28 34.57 -3.40
CA ALA A 193 14.83 33.90 -4.58
C ALA A 193 16.31 34.20 -4.86
N CYS A 194 16.98 33.33 -5.63
CA CYS A 194 18.03 33.73 -6.56
C CYS A 194 18.09 32.80 -7.80
N ALA A 195 18.47 33.38 -8.93
CA ALA A 195 18.09 33.02 -10.30
C ALA A 195 18.89 31.89 -10.98
N SER A 196 18.28 31.31 -12.02
CA SER A 196 18.69 30.17 -12.83
C SER A 196 19.57 30.52 -14.04
N ARG A 197 20.34 29.53 -14.54
CA ARG A 197 20.91 29.49 -15.91
C ARG A 197 20.17 28.41 -16.71
N PRO A 198 19.81 28.65 -17.98
CA PRO A 198 19.08 27.68 -18.81
C PRO A 198 20.02 26.76 -19.60
N GLY A 199 19.71 25.47 -19.66
CA GLY A 199 20.34 24.52 -20.60
C GLY A 199 20.08 23.06 -20.23
N LEU A 200 19.24 22.38 -21.03
CA LEU A 200 18.63 21.05 -20.84
C LEU A 200 17.50 20.99 -19.78
N LYS A 201 16.35 20.39 -20.13
CA LYS A 201 15.24 20.11 -19.20
C LYS A 201 15.64 18.97 -18.28
N THR A 202 16.45 19.27 -17.28
CA THR A 202 16.73 18.37 -16.17
C THR A 202 15.51 18.28 -15.25
N ARG A 203 15.23 17.07 -14.77
CA ARG A 203 14.21 16.81 -13.74
C ARG A 203 14.90 16.43 -12.44
N LEU A 204 14.29 16.83 -11.33
CA LEU A 204 14.72 16.37 -10.01
C LEU A 204 14.12 14.99 -9.77
N GLY A 205 14.94 14.08 -9.25
CA GLY A 205 14.54 12.76 -8.81
C GLY A 205 14.96 12.52 -7.36
N LEU A 206 14.29 11.60 -6.70
CA LEU A 206 14.66 11.11 -5.36
C LEU A 206 15.08 9.66 -5.47
N ILE A 207 16.27 9.32 -4.99
CA ILE A 207 16.74 7.93 -4.95
C ILE A 207 16.91 7.49 -3.51
N ARG A 208 16.36 6.33 -3.16
CA ARG A 208 16.37 5.83 -1.80
C ARG A 208 17.74 5.30 -1.41
N VAL A 209 18.15 5.53 -0.16
CA VAL A 209 19.41 5.04 0.40
C VAL A 209 19.11 4.20 1.64
N GLU A 210 19.63 2.98 1.67
CA GLU A 210 19.57 2.07 2.82
C GLU A 210 20.96 1.57 3.18
N GLY A 211 21.36 1.72 4.44
CA GLY A 211 22.66 1.27 4.92
C GLY A 211 23.86 1.88 4.18
N GLY A 212 23.70 3.08 3.59
CA GLY A 212 24.72 3.75 2.79
C GLY A 212 24.75 3.34 1.31
N TYR A 213 23.84 2.48 0.86
CA TYR A 213 23.74 2.05 -0.53
C TYR A 213 22.46 2.54 -1.19
N VAL A 214 22.54 2.83 -2.48
CA VAL A 214 21.37 3.12 -3.31
C VAL A 214 20.45 1.89 -3.34
N ALA A 215 19.17 2.11 -3.05
CA ALA A 215 18.13 1.10 -3.03
C ALA A 215 17.06 1.45 -4.07
N GLY A 216 16.93 0.63 -5.12
CA GLY A 216 15.90 0.78 -6.15
C GLY A 216 16.19 1.86 -7.20
N ASP A 217 15.17 2.17 -7.99
CA ASP A 217 15.25 3.13 -9.09
C ASP A 217 14.94 4.56 -8.63
N PRO A 218 15.49 5.59 -9.31
CA PRO A 218 15.10 6.97 -9.10
C PRO A 218 13.59 7.23 -9.24
N HIS A 219 13.02 7.91 -8.26
CA HIS A 219 11.68 8.48 -8.34
C HIS A 219 11.75 9.89 -8.96
N TRP A 220 11.55 9.98 -10.28
CA TRP A 220 11.49 11.27 -10.97
C TRP A 220 10.25 12.06 -10.58
N LEU A 221 10.46 13.27 -10.06
CA LEU A 221 9.37 14.11 -9.56
C LEU A 221 8.57 14.71 -10.72
N SER A 222 7.25 14.77 -10.52
CA SER A 222 6.33 15.40 -11.46
C SER A 222 6.43 16.93 -11.36
N ASP A 223 6.39 17.62 -12.50
CA ASP A 223 6.27 19.08 -12.56
C ASP A 223 4.84 19.57 -12.24
N SER A 224 3.94 18.68 -11.80
CA SER A 224 2.56 19.03 -11.43
C SER A 224 2.52 20.02 -10.26
N PRO A 225 1.63 21.03 -10.30
CA PRO A 225 1.43 21.96 -9.18
C PRO A 225 0.90 21.27 -7.92
N GLU A 226 0.26 20.09 -8.05
CA GLU A 226 -0.21 19.28 -6.91
C GLU A 226 0.95 18.69 -6.10
N GLY A 227 2.15 18.62 -6.69
CA GLY A 227 3.33 18.02 -6.09
C GLY A 227 3.28 16.49 -6.04
N VAL A 228 4.32 15.92 -5.44
CA VAL A 228 4.52 14.50 -5.18
C VAL A 228 4.45 14.28 -3.68
N THR A 229 3.47 13.52 -3.20
CA THR A 229 3.40 13.17 -1.77
C THR A 229 4.32 11.99 -1.50
N ILE A 230 5.14 12.11 -0.47
CA ILE A 230 5.96 11.02 0.07
C ILE A 230 5.32 10.55 1.37
N GLY A 231 5.00 9.26 1.41
CA GLY A 231 4.32 8.69 2.57
C GLY A 231 3.93 7.24 2.35
N SER A 232 3.83 6.49 3.44
CA SER A 232 3.55 5.05 3.37
C SER A 232 2.10 4.72 3.03
N LEU A 233 1.21 5.71 2.96
CA LEU A 233 -0.15 5.58 2.42
C LEU A 233 -0.43 6.72 1.42
N ALA A 234 0.59 7.17 0.71
CA ALA A 234 0.41 8.13 -0.37
C ALA A 234 -0.32 7.43 -1.53
N MET A 235 -1.37 8.06 -2.05
CA MET A 235 -2.33 7.45 -2.98
C MET A 235 -2.50 8.26 -4.26
N GLY A 236 -1.58 9.16 -4.59
CA GLY A 236 -1.43 9.83 -5.87
C GLY A 236 -0.71 8.92 -6.87
N GLU A 237 -0.98 9.07 -8.17
CA GLU A 237 -0.36 8.22 -9.22
C GLU A 237 1.18 8.37 -9.27
N LYS A 238 1.68 9.56 -8.93
CA LYS A 238 3.12 9.89 -8.91
C LYS A 238 3.70 9.96 -7.50
N ASP A 239 2.96 9.50 -6.50
CA ASP A 239 3.38 9.55 -5.10
C ASP A 239 4.45 8.49 -4.81
N ILE A 240 5.26 8.75 -3.78
CA ILE A 240 6.36 7.87 -3.38
C ILE A 240 5.98 7.14 -2.10
N THR A 241 5.83 5.83 -2.22
CA THR A 241 5.48 4.90 -1.13
C THR A 241 6.66 4.03 -0.68
N ASP A 242 7.83 4.20 -1.32
CA ASP A 242 9.07 3.48 -1.00
C ASP A 242 9.71 4.00 0.29
N VAL A 243 9.07 3.75 1.42
CA VAL A 243 9.44 4.34 2.70
C VAL A 243 9.43 3.31 3.82
N GLY A 244 10.20 3.58 4.88
CA GLY A 244 10.24 2.75 6.07
C GLY A 244 8.99 2.84 6.95
N PRO A 245 8.83 1.92 7.91
CA PRO A 245 7.62 1.80 8.74
C PRO A 245 7.36 3.02 9.66
N GLY A 246 8.40 3.80 9.98
CA GLY A 246 8.28 5.01 10.79
C GLY A 246 7.67 6.20 10.05
N VAL A 247 7.55 6.14 8.72
CA VAL A 247 7.04 7.24 7.90
C VAL A 247 5.51 7.32 8.00
N SER A 248 4.95 8.53 8.01
CA SER A 248 3.52 8.81 8.15
C SER A 248 2.75 8.53 6.85
N GLY A 249 1.41 8.47 6.92
CA GLY A 249 0.58 8.10 5.76
C GLY A 249 0.75 9.07 4.60
N ARG A 250 0.66 10.36 4.90
CA ARG A 250 1.15 11.48 4.10
C ARG A 250 2.19 12.17 4.98
N HIS A 251 3.46 12.10 4.63
CA HIS A 251 4.55 12.51 5.53
C HIS A 251 5.17 13.83 5.09
N ALA A 252 5.54 13.92 3.82
CA ALA A 252 6.04 15.14 3.22
C ALA A 252 5.44 15.31 1.82
N ILE A 253 5.45 16.53 1.31
CA ILE A 253 5.14 16.82 -0.09
C ILE A 253 6.32 17.54 -0.73
N VAL A 254 6.67 17.14 -1.94
CA VAL A 254 7.65 17.84 -2.76
C VAL A 254 6.94 18.47 -3.93
N ARG A 255 7.06 19.78 -4.09
CA ARG A 255 6.38 20.53 -5.14
C ARG A 255 7.32 21.54 -5.78
N ARG A 256 7.02 21.89 -7.01
CA ARG A 256 7.73 22.96 -7.71
C ARG A 256 6.94 24.25 -7.55
N ASP A 257 7.60 25.31 -7.11
CA ASP A 257 6.97 26.62 -7.00
C ASP A 257 6.87 27.32 -8.37
N GLU A 258 6.20 28.47 -8.40
CA GLU A 258 6.03 29.29 -9.61
C GLU A 258 7.37 29.81 -10.17
N ARG A 259 8.42 29.83 -9.33
CA ARG A 259 9.79 30.25 -9.70
C ARG A 259 10.62 29.09 -10.23
N GLY A 260 10.06 27.88 -10.28
CA GLY A 260 10.70 26.67 -10.76
C GLY A 260 11.64 26.01 -9.75
N VAL A 261 11.60 26.42 -8.47
CA VAL A 261 12.38 25.87 -7.36
C VAL A 261 11.62 24.69 -6.75
N TRP A 262 12.34 23.62 -6.43
CA TRP A 262 11.79 22.48 -5.71
C TRP A 262 11.73 22.79 -4.22
N LEU A 263 10.55 22.59 -3.64
CA LEU A 263 10.27 22.80 -2.22
C LEU A 263 9.81 21.47 -1.62
N VAL A 264 10.34 21.15 -0.44
CA VAL A 264 9.87 20.05 0.39
C VAL A 264 9.21 20.62 1.65
N GLU A 265 8.06 20.08 2.00
CA GLU A 265 7.26 20.53 3.14
C GLU A 265 6.81 19.32 3.95
N ASP A 266 7.02 19.37 5.27
CA ASP A 266 6.52 18.34 6.19
C ASP A 266 5.01 18.54 6.43
N LEU A 267 4.23 17.47 6.29
CA LEU A 267 2.76 17.52 6.37
C LEU A 267 2.21 17.29 7.80
N GLY A 268 2.99 17.65 8.82
CA GLY A 268 2.64 17.36 10.22
C GLY A 268 2.95 15.91 10.58
N SER A 269 4.11 15.42 10.16
CA SER A 269 4.49 14.04 10.35
C SER A 269 4.77 13.71 11.83
N LYS A 270 4.45 12.48 12.24
CA LYS A 270 4.63 12.06 13.65
C LYS A 270 6.10 12.03 14.09
N ASN A 271 6.99 11.62 13.18
CA ASN A 271 8.39 11.38 13.47
C ASN A 271 9.32 12.45 12.85
N GLY A 272 8.75 13.48 12.22
CA GLY A 272 9.48 14.59 11.61
C GLY A 272 10.16 14.25 10.29
N THR A 273 10.48 15.32 9.57
CA THR A 273 11.30 15.35 8.36
C THR A 273 12.55 16.18 8.62
N ALA A 274 13.70 15.75 8.12
CA ALA A 274 14.94 16.52 8.13
C ALA A 274 15.54 16.60 6.72
N LEU A 275 16.20 17.71 6.44
CA LEU A 275 16.93 17.98 5.21
C LEU A 275 18.41 18.18 5.54
N VAL A 276 19.27 17.40 4.92
CA VAL A 276 20.72 17.53 5.02
C VAL A 276 21.24 18.15 3.73
N SER A 277 21.94 19.28 3.82
CA SER A 277 22.46 19.93 2.62
C SER A 277 23.59 19.10 2.02
N GLY A 278 23.51 18.82 0.71
CA GLY A 278 24.60 18.15 -0.01
C GLY A 278 25.88 18.98 -0.12
N ALA A 279 25.79 20.29 0.08
CA ALA A 279 26.92 21.21 -0.04
C ALA A 279 27.64 21.45 1.31
N THR A 280 26.89 21.56 2.40
CA THR A 280 27.44 21.88 3.74
C THR A 280 27.43 20.71 4.71
N HIS A 281 26.71 19.63 4.39
CA HIS A 281 26.39 18.51 5.29
C HIS A 281 25.65 18.93 6.58
N GLU A 282 25.11 20.16 6.62
CA GLU A 282 24.29 20.62 7.74
C GLU A 282 22.91 19.99 7.68
N SER A 283 22.46 19.45 8.81
CA SER A 283 21.14 18.85 8.97
C SER A 283 20.18 19.85 9.62
N ALA A 284 19.07 20.15 8.95
CA ALA A 284 17.99 20.98 9.48
C ALA A 284 16.70 20.17 9.56
N ARG A 285 16.03 20.19 10.72
CA ARG A 285 14.69 19.62 10.85
C ARG A 285 13.68 20.59 10.23
N LEU A 286 12.76 20.07 9.42
CA LEU A 286 11.70 20.87 8.82
C LEU A 286 10.57 21.08 9.83
N GLU A 287 10.10 22.32 9.92
CA GLU A 287 8.87 22.65 10.65
C GLU A 287 7.66 22.27 9.81
N ALA A 288 6.64 21.70 10.45
CA ALA A 288 5.42 21.27 9.76
C ALA A 288 4.72 22.46 9.08
N GLY A 289 4.34 22.28 7.82
CA GLY A 289 3.72 23.32 6.99
C GLY A 289 4.67 24.42 6.50
N SER A 290 5.96 24.35 6.82
CA SER A 290 6.96 25.31 6.37
C SER A 290 7.81 24.72 5.24
N PRO A 291 7.70 25.23 4.00
CA PRO A 291 8.47 24.70 2.88
C PRO A 291 9.95 25.08 2.96
N ALA A 292 10.82 24.12 2.66
CA ALA A 292 12.26 24.31 2.52
C ALA A 292 12.72 23.99 1.09
N ALA A 293 13.74 24.70 0.61
CA ALA A 293 14.29 24.47 -0.72
C ALA A 293 15.02 23.12 -0.78
N LEU A 294 14.65 22.29 -1.75
CA LEU A 294 15.29 21.01 -2.04
C LEU A 294 16.17 21.14 -3.28
N ARG A 295 17.45 20.82 -3.16
CA ARG A 295 18.43 20.92 -4.25
C ARG A 295 19.02 19.57 -4.61
N PRO A 296 19.51 19.39 -5.85
CA PRO A 296 20.32 18.23 -6.19
C PRO A 296 21.51 18.09 -5.23
N GLY A 297 21.71 16.88 -4.72
CA GLY A 297 22.71 16.53 -3.72
C GLY A 297 22.20 16.54 -2.28
N ASP A 298 21.07 17.18 -1.98
CA ASP A 298 20.51 17.20 -0.62
C ASP A 298 19.95 15.83 -0.23
N GLU A 299 20.04 15.49 1.06
CA GLU A 299 19.44 14.28 1.62
C GLU A 299 18.15 14.63 2.36
N LEU A 300 17.06 13.97 1.98
CA LEU A 300 15.77 14.05 2.65
C LEU A 300 15.62 12.83 3.58
N VAL A 301 15.64 13.08 4.89
CA VAL A 301 15.54 12.05 5.93
C VAL A 301 14.16 12.09 6.57
N LEU A 302 13.38 11.04 6.36
CA LEU A 302 12.03 10.87 6.89
C LEU A 302 12.03 9.92 8.09
N ALA A 303 11.37 10.34 9.17
CA ALA A 303 11.25 9.56 10.40
C ALA A 303 12.59 9.04 10.97
N GLY A 304 13.70 9.72 10.67
CA GLY A 304 15.06 9.38 11.12
C GLY A 304 15.65 8.08 10.55
N ALA A 305 14.95 7.39 9.64
CA ALA A 305 15.38 6.07 9.16
C ALA A 305 15.23 5.87 7.65
N THR A 306 14.39 6.66 6.97
CA THR A 306 14.23 6.58 5.51
C THR A 306 14.94 7.76 4.89
N THR A 307 16.01 7.50 4.13
CA THR A 307 16.79 8.55 3.48
C THR A 307 16.59 8.50 1.97
N PHE A 308 16.34 9.66 1.37
CA PHE A 308 16.41 9.87 -0.08
C PHE A 308 17.50 10.87 -0.39
N VAL A 309 18.23 10.66 -1.48
CA VAL A 309 19.13 11.66 -2.04
C VAL A 309 18.45 12.30 -3.24
N ALA A 310 18.43 13.63 -3.28
CA ALA A 310 17.93 14.38 -4.42
C ALA A 310 18.99 14.35 -5.54
N ILE A 311 18.58 13.94 -6.73
CA ILE A 311 19.45 13.84 -7.90
C ILE A 311 18.86 14.61 -9.06
N GLU A 312 19.71 15.13 -9.92
CA GLU A 312 19.30 15.81 -11.15
C GLU A 312 19.67 14.94 -12.35
N GLY A 313 18.73 14.76 -13.27
CA GLY A 313 18.96 13.95 -14.46
C GLY A 313 18.01 14.29 -15.59
N VAL A 314 18.30 13.73 -16.77
CA VAL A 314 17.42 13.85 -17.94
C VAL A 314 16.46 12.67 -17.87
N ALA A 315 15.18 12.92 -17.58
CA ALA A 315 14.16 11.88 -17.64
C ALA A 315 14.00 11.41 -19.10
N GLN A 316 14.16 10.11 -19.35
CA GLN A 316 13.83 9.48 -20.63
C GLN A 316 12.32 9.38 -20.83
#